data_AF-A0A7J7QGK5-F1
#
_entry.id   AF-A0A7J7QGK5-F1
#
_cell.length_a   1.000
_cell.length_b   1.000
_cell.length_c   1.000
_cell.angle_alpha   90.00
_cell.angle_beta   90.00
_cell.angle_gamma   90.00
#
_symmetry.space_group_name_H-M   'P 1'
#
loop_
_entity.id
_entity.type
_entity.pdbx_description
1 polymer ?
#
loop_
_entity_poly.entity_id
_entity_poly.type
_entity_poly.pdbx_seq_one_letter_code
_entity_poly.pdbx_strand_id
1 'polypeptide(L)'
;MRGRYCVAVRSGYRAAVGKGSVRLGASQTGATLYMEPPEVLELNNKEALLAEQQEQQELAVMAALSQLLVQRGPALQELLGAVTALDIVAARAKHSAWLGAVRPAFSSATSSSSSSPVYVPGARHPLLMQAALPRLPRPPSVDDAAFESDFVPPPLWASVAGGSSSSSDSDDDAAAVSNGSGRAQGSRPLPKPLDLRVPADVRVVAITGPNTGGKTVTLKTAGLMALMAKAGLFLPVDTEELAAAAAGQQQQQQQRSTAPVMV
;
A
#
# COMPACT_ATOMS: atom_id res chain seq x y z
N MET A 1 6.74 -46.12 -1.32
CA MET A 1 5.43 -46.70 -0.93
C MET A 1 4.25 -45.73 -1.06
N ARG A 2 4.44 -44.45 -1.43
CA ARG A 2 3.32 -43.55 -1.67
C ARG A 2 2.88 -43.67 -3.13
N GLY A 3 1.59 -43.93 -3.35
CA GLY A 3 0.94 -43.84 -4.66
C GLY A 3 0.60 -45.14 -5.39
N ARG A 4 1.04 -46.33 -4.93
CA ARG A 4 0.62 -47.62 -5.55
C ARG A 4 -0.44 -48.30 -4.70
N TYR A 5 -1.58 -48.65 -5.29
CA TYR A 5 -2.62 -49.41 -4.61
C TYR A 5 -2.15 -50.83 -4.31
N CYS A 6 -2.36 -51.26 -3.07
CA CYS A 6 -1.94 -52.58 -2.62
C CYS A 6 -2.87 -53.12 -1.54
N VAL A 7 -2.86 -54.44 -1.38
CA VAL A 7 -3.59 -55.14 -0.32
C VAL A 7 -2.59 -55.55 0.76
N ALA A 8 -2.93 -55.26 2.00
CA ALA A 8 -2.19 -55.69 3.16
C ALA A 8 -2.61 -57.11 3.55
N VAL A 9 -1.67 -58.06 3.55
CA VAL A 9 -1.94 -59.48 3.83
C VAL A 9 -0.96 -60.00 4.87
N ARG A 10 -1.45 -60.79 5.83
CA ARG A 10 -0.58 -61.42 6.83
C ARG A 10 0.44 -62.33 6.15
N SER A 11 1.67 -62.35 6.63
CA SER A 11 2.80 -63.04 5.97
C SER A 11 2.56 -64.52 5.62
N GLY A 12 1.79 -65.24 6.45
CA GLY A 12 1.40 -66.63 6.21
C GLY A 12 0.33 -66.85 5.13
N TYR A 13 -0.39 -65.80 4.72
CA TYR A 13 -1.51 -65.86 3.78
C TYR A 13 -1.17 -65.28 2.40
N ARG A 14 0.13 -65.04 2.10
CA ARG A 14 0.56 -64.47 0.81
C ARG A 14 0.07 -65.25 -0.42
N ALA A 15 -0.11 -66.56 -0.29
CA ALA A 15 -0.56 -67.42 -1.38
C ALA A 15 -2.02 -67.16 -1.78
N ALA A 16 -2.82 -66.52 -0.92
CA ALA A 16 -4.22 -66.21 -1.17
C ALA A 16 -4.43 -65.04 -2.14
N VAL A 17 -3.40 -64.22 -2.39
CA VAL A 17 -3.45 -63.04 -3.28
C VAL A 17 -3.37 -63.40 -4.77
N GLY A 18 -3.03 -64.66 -5.08
CA GLY A 18 -2.87 -65.14 -6.45
C GLY A 18 -1.42 -65.26 -6.89
N LYS A 19 -1.15 -66.18 -7.84
CA LYS A 19 0.18 -66.36 -8.43
C LYS A 19 0.47 -65.17 -9.36
N GLY A 20 1.66 -64.58 -9.23
CA GLY A 20 2.05 -63.39 -10.01
C GLY A 20 1.88 -62.06 -9.25
N SER A 21 1.41 -62.08 -8.00
CA SER A 21 1.35 -60.89 -7.15
C SER A 21 2.75 -60.33 -6.84
N VAL A 22 2.92 -59.01 -6.92
CA VAL A 22 4.21 -58.33 -6.67
C VAL A 22 4.26 -57.80 -5.24
N ARG A 23 5.37 -58.04 -4.54
CA ARG A 23 5.58 -57.51 -3.17
C ARG A 23 6.16 -56.10 -3.23
N LEU A 24 5.44 -55.13 -2.69
CA LEU A 24 5.86 -53.73 -2.62
C LEU A 24 6.61 -53.40 -1.32
N GLY A 25 6.42 -54.20 -0.27
CA GLY A 25 7.17 -54.10 0.97
C GLY A 25 6.56 -54.93 2.10
N ALA A 26 6.96 -54.63 3.34
CA ALA A 26 6.43 -55.28 4.54
C ALA A 26 6.41 -54.31 5.72
N SER A 27 5.59 -54.62 6.73
CA SER A 27 5.59 -53.92 8.02
C SER A 27 6.94 -54.06 8.73
N GLN A 28 7.26 -53.13 9.64
CA GLN A 28 8.51 -53.15 10.43
C GLN A 28 8.71 -54.48 11.18
N THR A 29 7.63 -55.09 11.68
CA THR A 29 7.64 -56.39 12.36
C THR A 29 7.61 -57.60 11.41
N GLY A 30 7.52 -57.38 10.10
CA GLY A 30 7.39 -58.43 9.08
C GLY A 30 6.06 -59.20 9.07
N ALA A 31 5.14 -58.92 10.00
CA ALA A 31 3.87 -59.64 10.14
C ALA A 31 2.89 -59.40 8.98
N THR A 32 2.95 -58.22 8.35
CA THR A 32 2.08 -57.82 7.23
C THR A 32 2.91 -57.54 5.99
N LEU A 33 2.51 -58.11 4.87
CA LEU A 33 3.07 -57.89 3.55
C LEU A 33 2.13 -57.00 2.74
N TYR A 34 2.68 -56.01 2.06
CA TYR A 34 1.93 -55.17 1.13
C TYR A 34 2.15 -55.71 -0.28
N MET A 35 1.10 -56.25 -0.89
CA MET A 35 1.16 -56.98 -2.14
C MET A 35 0.17 -56.40 -3.16
N GLU A 36 0.61 -56.40 -4.41
CA GLU A 36 -0.16 -55.96 -5.57
C GLU A 36 -0.68 -57.20 -6.31
N PRO A 37 -2.00 -57.46 -6.31
CA PRO A 37 -2.59 -58.56 -7.08
C PRO A 37 -2.32 -58.44 -8.59
N PRO A 38 -2.26 -59.57 -9.32
CA PRO A 38 -1.97 -59.55 -10.75
C PRO A 38 -3.04 -58.81 -11.58
N GLU A 39 -4.30 -58.80 -11.14
CA GLU A 39 -5.42 -58.15 -11.84
C GLU A 39 -5.30 -56.62 -11.83
N VAL A 40 -4.69 -56.04 -10.78
CA VAL A 40 -4.53 -54.59 -10.64
C VAL A 40 -3.15 -54.09 -11.04
N LEU A 41 -2.19 -54.99 -11.28
CA LEU A 41 -0.81 -54.63 -11.65
C LEU A 41 -0.77 -53.76 -12.92
N GLU A 42 -1.50 -54.18 -13.96
CA GLU A 42 -1.58 -53.40 -15.20
C GLU A 42 -2.28 -52.06 -15.01
N LEU A 43 -3.33 -52.04 -14.18
CA LEU A 43 -4.11 -50.82 -13.90
C LEU A 43 -3.27 -49.79 -13.15
N ASN A 44 -2.54 -50.21 -12.11
CA ASN A 44 -1.64 -49.33 -11.35
C ASN A 44 -0.48 -48.80 -12.19
N ASN A 45 0.08 -49.64 -13.09
CA ASN A 45 1.12 -49.18 -14.01
C ASN A 45 0.58 -48.16 -15.02
N LYS A 46 -0.64 -48.38 -15.55
CA LYS A 46 -1.33 -47.42 -16.41
C LYS A 46 -1.64 -46.12 -15.67
N GLU A 47 -2.09 -46.20 -14.42
CA GLU A 47 -2.36 -45.03 -13.58
C GLU A 47 -1.10 -44.21 -13.34
N ALA A 48 0.02 -44.86 -12.98
CA ALA A 48 1.29 -44.15 -12.77
C ALA A 48 1.75 -43.41 -14.04
N LEU A 49 1.62 -44.05 -15.21
CA LEU A 49 1.95 -43.45 -16.50
C LEU A 49 1.00 -42.29 -16.85
N LEU A 50 -0.31 -42.43 -16.59
CA LEU A 50 -1.28 -41.37 -16.82
C LEU A 50 -1.08 -40.19 -15.87
N ALA A 51 -0.73 -40.44 -14.61
CA ALA A 51 -0.43 -39.41 -13.63
C ALA A 51 0.81 -38.60 -14.04
N GLU A 52 1.87 -39.27 -14.51
CA GLU A 52 3.05 -38.60 -15.06
C GLU A 52 2.69 -37.75 -16.30
N GLN A 53 1.87 -38.29 -17.21
CA GLN A 53 1.38 -37.52 -18.35
C GLN A 53 0.53 -36.32 -17.94
N GLN A 54 -0.33 -36.47 -16.93
CA GLN A 54 -1.15 -35.39 -16.41
C GLN A 54 -0.26 -34.28 -15.84
N GLU A 55 0.72 -34.62 -15.00
CA GLU A 55 1.67 -33.64 -14.45
C GLU A 55 2.41 -32.89 -15.57
N GLN A 56 2.81 -33.58 -16.63
CA GLN A 56 3.43 -32.95 -17.80
C GLN A 56 2.46 -32.00 -18.53
N GLN A 57 1.18 -32.37 -18.67
CA GLN A 57 0.16 -31.50 -19.27
C GLN A 57 -0.14 -30.29 -18.39
N GLU A 58 -0.21 -30.45 -17.07
CA GLU A 58 -0.40 -29.35 -16.12
C GLU A 58 0.74 -28.32 -16.23
N LEU A 59 1.98 -28.80 -16.28
CA LEU A 59 3.15 -27.94 -16.53
C LEU A 59 3.10 -27.27 -17.90
N ALA A 60 2.68 -27.98 -18.94
CA ALA A 60 2.54 -27.41 -20.28
C ALA A 60 1.46 -26.31 -20.33
N VAL A 61 0.32 -26.52 -19.69
CA VAL A 61 -0.75 -25.52 -19.59
C VAL A 61 -0.28 -24.30 -18.80
N MET A 62 0.37 -24.50 -17.65
CA MET A 62 0.94 -23.39 -16.87
C MET A 62 1.98 -22.59 -17.66
N ALA A 63 2.85 -23.26 -18.41
CA ALA A 63 3.83 -22.61 -19.27
C ALA A 63 3.14 -21.79 -20.38
N ALA A 64 2.12 -22.35 -21.03
CA ALA A 64 1.35 -21.66 -22.07
C ALA A 64 0.64 -20.42 -21.54
N LEU A 65 -0.04 -20.52 -20.39
CA LEU A 65 -0.70 -19.38 -19.74
C LEU A 65 0.30 -18.31 -19.32
N SER A 66 1.44 -18.72 -18.75
CA SER A 66 2.53 -17.81 -18.39
C SER A 66 3.08 -17.09 -19.62
N GLN A 67 3.19 -17.78 -20.76
CA GLN A 67 3.65 -17.19 -22.01
C GLN A 67 2.67 -16.13 -22.55
N LEU A 68 1.35 -16.32 -22.37
CA LEU A 68 0.35 -15.31 -22.72
C LEU A 68 0.52 -14.03 -21.90
N LEU A 69 0.85 -14.15 -20.61
CA LEU A 69 1.16 -13.00 -19.75
C LEU A 69 2.44 -12.29 -20.18
N VAL A 70 3.48 -13.05 -20.52
CA VAL A 70 4.77 -12.49 -21.00
C VAL A 70 4.57 -11.65 -22.25
N GLN A 71 3.73 -12.10 -23.20
CA GLN A 71 3.40 -11.32 -24.41
C GLN A 71 2.75 -9.97 -24.09
N ARG A 72 2.09 -9.84 -22.92
CA ARG A 72 1.49 -8.59 -22.42
C ARG A 72 2.37 -7.83 -21.44
N GLY A 73 3.59 -8.31 -21.16
CA GLY A 73 4.51 -7.74 -20.18
C GLY A 73 4.68 -6.21 -20.29
N PRO A 74 4.96 -5.64 -21.47
CA PRO A 74 5.11 -4.20 -21.62
C PRO A 74 3.86 -3.40 -21.21
N ALA A 75 2.66 -3.86 -21.58
CA ALA A 75 1.41 -3.21 -21.23
C ALA A 75 1.10 -3.31 -19.73
N LEU A 76 1.42 -4.45 -19.10
CA LEU A 76 1.29 -4.63 -17.65
C LEU A 76 2.24 -3.70 -16.88
N GLN A 77 3.46 -3.49 -17.40
CA GLN A 77 4.43 -2.59 -16.78
C GLN A 77 4.00 -1.12 -16.89
N GLU A 78 3.43 -0.72 -18.02
CA GLU A 78 2.84 0.61 -18.19
C GLU A 78 1.66 0.83 -17.24
N LEU A 79 0.75 -0.14 -17.15
CA LEU A 79 -0.37 -0.10 -16.22
C LEU A 79 0.10 0.02 -14.77
N LEU A 80 1.08 -0.80 -14.37
CA LEU A 80 1.65 -0.74 -13.01
C LEU A 80 2.26 0.64 -12.72
N GLY A 81 2.94 1.24 -13.71
CA GLY A 81 3.45 2.61 -13.61
C GLY A 81 2.34 3.64 -13.42
N ALA A 82 1.25 3.54 -14.19
CA ALA A 82 0.10 4.44 -14.07
C ALA A 82 -0.61 4.31 -12.72
N VAL A 83 -0.85 3.07 -12.24
CA VAL A 83 -1.47 2.81 -10.93
C VAL A 83 -0.58 3.34 -9.81
N THR A 84 0.74 3.12 -9.89
CA THR A 84 1.69 3.63 -8.90
C THR A 84 1.73 5.16 -8.87
N ALA A 85 1.68 5.80 -10.04
CA ALA A 85 1.61 7.26 -10.13
C ALA A 85 0.32 7.81 -9.47
N LEU A 86 -0.81 7.16 -9.71
CA LEU A 86 -2.09 7.50 -9.10
C LEU A 86 -2.05 7.31 -7.57
N ASP A 87 -1.48 6.21 -7.10
CA ASP A 87 -1.35 5.91 -5.67
C ASP A 87 -0.48 6.94 -4.94
N ILE A 88 0.65 7.34 -5.54
CA ILE A 88 1.50 8.43 -4.99
C ILE A 88 0.70 9.74 -4.88
N VAL A 89 -0.09 10.10 -5.90
CA VAL A 89 -0.93 11.31 -5.87
C VAL A 89 -1.97 11.22 -4.76
N ALA A 90 -2.67 10.09 -4.64
CA ALA A 90 -3.66 9.87 -3.61
C ALA A 90 -3.05 9.89 -2.19
N ALA A 91 -1.88 9.27 -2.01
CA ALA A 91 -1.13 9.28 -0.75
C ALA A 91 -0.73 10.70 -0.35
N ARG A 92 -0.21 11.51 -1.28
CA ARG A 92 0.13 12.91 -1.03
C ARG A 92 -1.08 13.77 -0.66
N ALA A 93 -2.21 13.56 -1.35
CA ALA A 93 -3.46 14.27 -1.06
C ALA A 93 -4.00 13.92 0.34
N LYS A 94 -4.07 12.62 0.68
CA LYS A 94 -4.49 12.16 2.00
C LYS A 94 -3.55 12.66 3.10
N HIS A 95 -2.24 12.60 2.88
CA HIS A 95 -1.24 13.13 3.80
C HIS A 95 -1.39 14.64 4.00
N SER A 96 -1.68 15.40 2.94
CA SER A 96 -1.96 16.83 3.02
C SER A 96 -3.20 17.11 3.86
N ALA A 97 -4.29 16.37 3.63
CA ALA A 97 -5.53 16.50 4.40
C ALA A 97 -5.30 16.16 5.88
N TRP A 98 -4.53 15.09 6.16
CA TRP A 98 -4.18 14.68 7.52
C TRP A 98 -3.36 15.73 8.27
N LEU A 99 -2.42 16.40 7.59
CA LEU A 99 -1.60 17.47 8.19
C LEU A 99 -2.31 18.85 8.25
N GLY A 100 -3.38 19.05 7.49
CA GLY A 100 -3.90 20.40 7.18
C GLY A 100 -2.90 21.23 6.36
N ALA A 101 -2.15 20.59 5.46
CA ALA A 101 -1.06 21.21 4.72
C ALA A 101 -1.53 21.94 3.44
N VAL A 102 -0.72 22.90 3.00
CA VAL A 102 -0.99 23.78 1.85
C VAL A 102 -0.01 23.49 0.70
N ARG A 103 -0.49 23.61 -0.54
CA ARG A 103 0.33 23.42 -1.73
C ARG A 103 1.40 24.53 -1.81
N PRO A 104 2.69 24.21 -1.89
CA PRO A 104 3.71 25.23 -2.14
C PRO A 104 3.58 25.78 -3.57
N ALA A 105 3.75 27.10 -3.70
CA ALA A 105 3.89 27.77 -4.98
C ALA A 105 5.38 27.96 -5.32
N PHE A 106 5.76 27.71 -6.57
CA PHE A 106 7.13 27.89 -7.04
C PHE A 106 7.17 29.01 -8.07
N SER A 107 8.13 29.93 -7.94
CA SER A 107 8.38 30.95 -8.96
C SER A 107 9.15 30.33 -10.14
N SER A 108 8.69 30.57 -11.37
CA SER A 108 9.44 30.20 -12.58
C SER A 108 10.69 31.07 -12.71
N ALA A 109 11.87 30.46 -12.77
CA ALA A 109 13.14 31.17 -12.92
C ALA A 109 13.26 31.72 -14.35
N THR A 110 12.84 32.96 -14.56
CA THR A 110 12.79 33.59 -15.91
C THR A 110 14.06 34.34 -16.31
N SER A 111 15.09 34.37 -15.46
CA SER A 111 16.37 35.02 -15.77
C SER A 111 17.51 34.45 -14.93
N SER A 112 18.60 34.09 -15.60
CA SER A 112 19.74 33.29 -15.14
C SER A 112 20.63 33.89 -14.04
N SER A 113 20.18 34.92 -13.31
CA SER A 113 21.06 35.63 -12.35
C SER A 113 20.38 36.21 -11.11
N SER A 114 19.13 35.87 -10.80
CA SER A 114 18.46 36.37 -9.60
C SER A 114 17.93 35.21 -8.76
N SER A 115 18.53 35.01 -7.59
CA SER A 115 18.05 34.05 -6.58
C SER A 115 16.62 34.40 -6.20
N SER A 116 15.74 33.40 -6.11
CA SER A 116 14.33 33.62 -5.77
C SER A 116 14.16 33.70 -4.25
N PRO A 117 13.32 34.62 -3.73
CA PRO A 117 13.07 34.70 -2.30
C PRO A 117 12.38 33.42 -1.82
N VAL A 118 12.75 32.96 -0.62
CA VAL A 118 12.05 31.88 0.07
C VAL A 118 11.11 32.50 1.09
N TYR A 119 9.84 32.14 1.01
CA TYR A 119 8.84 32.57 1.97
C TYR A 119 7.91 31.42 2.34
N VAL A 120 7.92 31.06 3.63
CA VAL A 120 7.04 30.04 4.23
C VAL A 120 6.50 30.66 5.53
N PRO A 121 5.35 31.37 5.48
CA PRO A 121 4.73 31.86 6.69
C PRO A 121 4.22 30.69 7.53
N GLY A 122 4.14 30.86 8.84
CA GLY A 122 3.52 29.92 9.76
C GLY A 122 3.92 28.46 9.66
N ALA A 123 5.18 28.18 9.33
CA ALA A 123 5.69 26.83 9.20
C ALA A 123 5.64 26.10 10.54
N ARG A 124 5.02 24.91 10.57
CA ARG A 124 4.98 24.04 11.75
C ARG A 124 5.84 22.81 11.51
N HIS A 125 6.61 22.39 12.52
CA HIS A 125 7.49 21.23 12.38
C HIS A 125 6.67 19.93 12.22
N PRO A 126 6.70 19.23 11.08
CA PRO A 126 5.75 18.15 10.76
C PRO A 126 5.80 16.99 11.76
N LEU A 127 6.99 16.55 12.16
CA LEU A 127 7.13 15.45 13.14
C LEU A 127 6.70 15.84 14.56
N LEU A 128 6.73 17.13 14.93
CA LEU A 128 6.25 17.59 16.24
C LEU A 128 4.73 17.73 16.25
N MET A 129 4.11 17.93 15.09
CA MET A 129 2.65 17.95 14.93
C MET A 129 2.04 16.56 15.11
N GLN A 130 2.76 15.48 14.77
CA GLN A 130 2.23 14.12 14.80
C GLN A 130 1.59 13.74 16.15
N ALA A 131 2.11 14.24 17.27
CA ALA A 131 1.57 13.97 18.60
C ALA A 131 0.22 14.66 18.88
N ALA A 132 -0.15 15.65 18.08
CA ALA A 132 -1.38 16.42 18.17
C ALA A 132 -2.39 16.07 17.06
N LEU A 133 -1.97 15.29 16.06
CA LEU A 133 -2.79 14.90 14.92
C LEU A 133 -3.58 13.62 15.21
N PRO A 134 -4.73 13.42 14.54
CA PRO A 134 -5.47 12.16 14.63
C PRO A 134 -4.60 11.00 14.14
N ARG A 135 -4.93 9.77 14.54
CA ARG A 135 -4.22 8.60 14.01
C ARG A 135 -4.42 8.50 12.49
N LEU A 136 -3.36 8.13 11.78
CA LEU A 136 -3.45 7.83 10.36
C LEU A 136 -4.50 6.73 10.12
N PRO A 137 -5.32 6.84 9.06
CA PRO A 137 -6.20 5.76 8.65
C PRO A 137 -5.37 4.50 8.41
N ARG A 138 -5.86 3.34 8.87
CA ARG A 138 -5.21 2.08 8.53
C ARG A 138 -5.41 1.79 7.04
N PRO A 139 -4.42 1.24 6.34
CA PRO A 139 -4.66 0.69 5.01
C PRO A 139 -5.72 -0.41 5.12
N PRO A 140 -6.55 -0.62 4.07
CA PRO A 140 -7.43 -1.78 4.02
C PRO A 140 -6.60 -3.06 4.16
N SER A 141 -7.08 -4.02 4.93
CA SER A 141 -6.38 -5.29 5.11
C SER A 141 -6.66 -6.18 3.90
N VAL A 142 -5.65 -6.92 3.42
CA VAL A 142 -5.82 -7.86 2.29
C VAL A 142 -6.75 -9.02 2.68
N ASP A 143 -6.88 -9.27 3.99
CA ASP A 143 -7.76 -10.30 4.56
C ASP A 143 -9.20 -9.78 4.80
N ASP A 144 -9.46 -8.50 4.56
CA ASP A 144 -10.82 -7.96 4.57
C ASP A 144 -11.49 -8.50 3.28
N ALA A 145 -12.24 -9.59 3.40
CA ALA A 145 -12.91 -10.33 2.31
C ALA A 145 -13.81 -9.49 1.37
N ALA A 146 -13.88 -8.18 1.56
CA ALA A 146 -14.50 -7.20 0.68
C ALA A 146 -13.88 -7.18 -0.72
N PHE A 147 -12.58 -7.48 -0.87
CA PHE A 147 -11.95 -7.49 -2.21
C PHE A 147 -12.40 -8.69 -3.07
N GLU A 148 -12.70 -9.85 -2.46
CA GLU A 148 -13.18 -11.02 -3.18
C GLU A 148 -14.67 -10.91 -3.56
N SER A 149 -15.50 -10.27 -2.74
CA SER A 149 -16.94 -10.12 -3.03
C SER A 149 -17.24 -9.22 -4.24
N ASP A 150 -16.40 -8.23 -4.51
CA ASP A 150 -16.63 -7.24 -5.57
C ASP A 150 -16.28 -7.76 -6.97
N PHE A 151 -15.47 -8.83 -7.06
CA PHE A 151 -14.93 -9.36 -8.32
C PHE A 151 -15.40 -10.77 -8.69
N VAL A 152 -16.24 -11.41 -7.86
CA VAL A 152 -16.92 -12.65 -8.23
C VAL A 152 -18.23 -12.30 -8.96
N PRO A 153 -18.31 -12.36 -10.29
CA PRO A 153 -19.59 -12.25 -10.96
C PRO A 153 -20.49 -13.39 -10.45
N PRO A 154 -21.78 -13.12 -10.18
CA PRO A 154 -22.71 -14.18 -9.79
C PRO A 154 -22.67 -15.28 -10.87
N PRO A 155 -22.70 -16.57 -10.47
CA PRO A 155 -22.60 -17.65 -11.43
C PRO A 155 -23.75 -17.53 -12.45
N LEU A 156 -23.46 -17.87 -13.71
CA LEU A 156 -24.37 -17.67 -14.86
C LEU A 156 -25.82 -18.14 -14.63
N TRP A 157 -26.03 -19.15 -13.77
CA TRP A 157 -27.35 -19.67 -13.44
C TRP A 157 -28.17 -18.80 -12.46
N ALA A 158 -27.53 -17.92 -11.70
CA ALA A 158 -28.18 -16.97 -10.80
C ALA A 158 -28.85 -15.80 -11.55
N SER A 159 -28.40 -15.51 -12.78
CA SER A 159 -28.94 -14.41 -13.61
C SER A 159 -30.24 -14.79 -14.35
N VAL A 160 -30.65 -16.07 -14.31
CA VAL A 160 -31.82 -16.57 -15.06
C VAL A 160 -33.11 -16.59 -14.22
N ALA A 161 -33.02 -16.37 -12.91
CA ALA A 161 -34.19 -16.26 -12.04
C ALA A 161 -34.69 -14.82 -11.99
N GLY A 162 -35.47 -14.42 -12.99
CA GLY A 162 -36.33 -13.25 -12.89
C GLY A 162 -37.34 -13.44 -11.75
N GLY A 163 -37.19 -12.66 -10.69
CA GLY A 163 -38.12 -12.63 -9.56
C GLY A 163 -37.70 -11.57 -8.57
N SER A 164 -38.41 -10.44 -8.62
CA SER A 164 -38.33 -9.33 -7.67
C SER A 164 -38.18 -9.78 -6.22
N SER A 165 -37.13 -9.34 -5.54
CA SER A 165 -37.14 -9.20 -4.08
C SER A 165 -36.45 -7.90 -3.68
N SER A 166 -37.27 -7.01 -3.15
CA SER A 166 -36.92 -5.86 -2.33
C SER A 166 -35.96 -6.27 -1.21
N SER A 167 -34.77 -5.70 -1.18
CA SER A 167 -33.94 -5.64 0.02
C SER A 167 -34.25 -4.33 0.74
N SER A 168 -35.00 -4.46 1.83
CA SER A 168 -35.09 -3.50 2.91
C SER A 168 -33.70 -3.01 3.30
N ASP A 169 -33.51 -1.69 3.23
CA ASP A 169 -32.50 -0.99 4.01
C ASP A 169 -32.77 -1.28 5.50
N SER A 170 -31.97 -2.16 6.06
CA SER A 170 -31.73 -2.20 7.50
C SER A 170 -30.31 -1.71 7.70
N ASP A 171 -30.21 -0.47 8.18
CA ASP A 171 -29.09 -0.01 8.99
C ASP A 171 -28.78 -1.09 10.03
N ASP A 172 -27.56 -1.64 10.00
CA ASP A 172 -26.79 -2.08 11.17
C ASP A 172 -25.61 -2.96 10.69
N ASP A 173 -24.40 -2.41 10.72
CA ASP A 173 -23.26 -3.05 11.39
C ASP A 173 -22.03 -2.12 11.40
N ALA A 174 -22.15 -1.10 12.24
CA ALA A 174 -21.01 -0.45 12.88
C ALA A 174 -20.49 -1.35 14.02
N ALA A 175 -19.95 -2.52 13.70
CA ALA A 175 -19.25 -3.37 14.66
C ALA A 175 -17.73 -3.14 14.58
N ALA A 176 -17.32 -1.90 14.90
CA ALA A 176 -15.95 -1.62 15.24
C ALA A 176 -15.59 -2.41 16.50
N VAL A 177 -14.69 -3.37 16.36
CA VAL A 177 -14.12 -4.18 17.43
C VAL A 177 -13.61 -3.26 18.56
N SER A 178 -14.43 -3.18 19.60
CA SER A 178 -14.09 -2.59 20.89
C SER A 178 -13.18 -3.56 21.63
N ASN A 179 -11.88 -3.31 21.62
CA ASN A 179 -11.05 -3.58 22.79
C ASN A 179 -9.71 -2.84 22.72
N GLY A 180 -9.60 -1.82 23.55
CA GLY A 180 -8.41 -0.98 23.69
C GLY A 180 -8.75 0.37 24.30
N SER A 181 -9.26 0.34 25.53
CA SER A 181 -9.26 1.43 26.52
C SER A 181 -9.08 2.84 25.96
N GLY A 182 -10.19 3.57 25.87
CA GLY A 182 -10.22 5.00 25.61
C GLY A 182 -9.36 5.76 26.61
N ARG A 183 -8.11 5.99 26.24
CA ARG A 183 -7.40 7.20 26.64
C ARG A 183 -7.91 8.29 25.72
N ALA A 184 -8.78 9.14 26.25
CA ALA A 184 -9.02 10.47 25.70
C ALA A 184 -7.66 11.05 25.29
N GLN A 185 -7.44 11.21 23.98
CA GLN A 185 -6.21 11.79 23.46
C GLN A 185 -6.21 13.23 23.94
N GLY A 186 -5.51 13.51 25.04
CA GLY A 186 -5.21 14.86 25.46
C GLY A 186 -4.52 15.54 24.28
N SER A 187 -5.21 16.49 23.65
CA SER A 187 -4.70 17.24 22.51
C SER A 187 -3.45 17.98 22.96
N ARG A 188 -2.28 17.38 22.73
CA ARG A 188 -1.04 18.12 22.89
C ARG A 188 -1.16 19.35 22.01
N PRO A 189 -0.84 20.55 22.53
CA PRO A 189 -0.95 21.75 21.72
C PRO A 189 -0.05 21.61 20.50
N LEU A 190 -0.52 22.07 19.34
CA LEU A 190 0.29 22.13 18.14
C LEU A 190 1.56 22.95 18.42
N PRO A 191 2.70 22.58 17.81
CA PRO A 191 3.93 23.36 17.95
C PRO A 191 3.68 24.78 17.44
N LYS A 192 4.25 25.78 18.12
CA LYS A 192 4.11 27.19 17.71
C LYS A 192 4.62 27.38 16.26
N PRO A 193 3.88 28.13 15.43
CA PRO A 193 4.29 28.41 14.06
C PRO A 193 5.54 29.30 14.01
N LEU A 194 6.25 29.24 12.87
CA LEU A 194 7.45 30.02 12.60
C LEU A 194 7.40 30.57 11.16
N ASP A 195 7.63 31.87 11.03
CA ASP A 195 7.80 32.50 9.72
C ASP A 195 9.23 32.37 9.20
N LEU A 196 9.38 31.79 8.01
CA LEU A 196 10.65 31.70 7.30
C LEU A 196 10.62 32.65 6.10
N ARG A 197 11.41 33.72 6.15
CA ARG A 197 11.59 34.67 5.04
C ARG A 197 13.07 34.89 4.74
N VAL A 198 13.49 34.51 3.55
CA VAL A 198 14.84 34.74 3.04
C VAL A 198 14.73 35.52 1.74
N PRO A 199 15.15 36.80 1.70
CA PRO A 199 15.20 37.59 0.48
C PRO A 199 16.12 36.98 -0.58
N ALA A 200 15.87 37.32 -1.85
CA ALA A 200 16.63 36.87 -3.02
C ALA A 200 18.15 36.99 -2.87
N ASP A 201 18.62 38.11 -2.34
CA ASP A 201 20.02 38.51 -2.24
C ASP A 201 20.76 37.95 -1.01
N VAL A 202 20.04 37.27 -0.10
CA VAL A 202 20.61 36.74 1.14
C VAL A 202 21.04 35.28 0.96
N ARG A 203 22.34 35.02 1.12
CA ARG A 203 22.91 33.65 1.05
C ARG A 203 23.11 32.97 2.39
N VAL A 204 23.22 33.76 3.47
CA VAL A 204 23.50 33.25 4.81
C VAL A 204 22.55 33.89 5.80
N VAL A 205 21.87 33.05 6.58
CA VAL A 205 21.01 33.47 7.69
C VAL A 205 21.63 32.91 8.98
N ALA A 206 21.96 33.79 9.92
CA ALA A 206 22.46 33.40 11.23
C ALA A 206 21.30 33.34 12.23
N ILE A 207 21.14 32.19 12.91
CA ILE A 207 20.13 31.98 13.96
C ILE A 207 20.82 32.05 15.32
N THR A 208 20.57 33.11 16.08
CA THR A 208 21.14 33.32 17.42
C THR A 208 20.06 33.25 18.50
N GLY A 209 20.46 33.05 19.76
CA GLY A 209 19.54 32.97 20.90
C GLY A 209 19.97 31.92 21.94
N PRO A 210 19.25 31.81 23.08
CA PRO A 210 19.55 30.83 24.13
C PRO A 210 19.39 29.38 23.63
N ASN A 211 20.06 28.41 24.26
CA ASN A 211 20.06 27.01 23.81
C ASN A 211 18.68 26.35 23.79
N THR A 212 17.75 26.81 24.62
CA THR A 212 16.35 26.36 24.68
C THR A 212 15.42 27.15 23.75
N GLY A 213 15.91 28.16 23.03
CA GLY A 213 15.12 29.06 22.18
C GLY A 213 14.67 28.47 20.84
N GLY A 214 14.68 27.15 20.66
CA GLY A 214 14.17 26.50 19.45
C GLY A 214 15.06 26.54 18.21
N LYS A 215 16.32 27.03 18.29
CA LYS A 215 17.24 27.16 17.14
C LYS A 215 17.34 25.90 16.28
N THR A 216 17.52 24.73 16.92
CA THR A 216 17.59 23.44 16.23
C THR A 216 16.27 23.06 15.57
N VAL A 217 15.14 23.37 16.21
CA VAL A 217 13.80 23.12 15.66
C VAL A 217 13.56 24.03 14.45
N THR A 218 13.94 25.30 14.51
CA THR A 218 13.89 26.25 13.39
C THR A 218 14.66 25.71 12.18
N LEU A 219 15.92 25.29 12.37
CA LEU A 219 16.75 24.78 11.28
C LEU A 219 16.20 23.47 10.69
N LYS A 220 15.75 22.54 11.53
CA LYS A 220 15.11 21.30 11.08
C LYS A 220 13.81 21.56 10.35
N THR A 221 12.99 22.50 10.82
CA THR A 221 11.74 22.89 10.17
C THR A 221 12.03 23.44 8.79
N ALA A 222 12.98 24.38 8.65
CA ALA A 222 13.38 24.94 7.35
C ALA A 222 13.88 23.85 6.38
N GLY A 223 14.76 22.95 6.85
CA GLY A 223 15.25 21.83 6.05
C GLY A 223 14.15 20.86 5.62
N LEU A 224 13.24 20.50 6.54
CA LEU A 224 12.11 19.62 6.24
C LEU A 224 11.13 20.28 5.28
N MET A 225 10.81 21.58 5.41
CA MET A 225 9.95 22.28 4.45
C MET A 225 10.55 22.24 3.04
N ALA A 226 11.86 22.50 2.92
CA ALA A 226 12.55 22.44 1.64
C ALA A 226 12.54 21.03 1.02
N LEU A 227 12.77 19.99 1.84
CA LEU A 227 12.71 18.60 1.39
C LEU A 227 11.29 18.18 0.98
N MET A 228 10.29 18.52 1.79
CA MET A 228 8.88 18.25 1.50
C MET A 228 8.46 18.90 0.18
N ALA A 229 8.78 20.19 -0.01
CA ALA A 229 8.49 20.90 -1.25
C ALA A 229 9.15 20.23 -2.47
N LYS A 230 10.45 19.89 -2.37
CA LYS A 230 11.18 19.18 -3.45
C LYS A 230 10.66 17.77 -3.72
N ALA A 231 10.14 17.10 -2.70
CA ALA A 231 9.53 15.78 -2.82
C ALA A 231 8.06 15.84 -3.33
N GLY A 232 7.54 17.02 -3.67
CA GLY A 232 6.16 17.20 -4.12
C GLY A 232 5.11 17.06 -3.01
N LEU A 233 5.51 17.21 -1.75
CA LEU A 233 4.62 17.21 -0.60
C LEU A 233 4.11 18.62 -0.29
N PHE A 234 2.93 18.65 0.30
CA PHE A 234 2.30 19.88 0.80
C PHE A 234 2.92 20.27 2.14
N LEU A 235 2.98 21.57 2.43
CA LEU A 235 3.67 22.11 3.60
C LEU A 235 2.69 22.40 4.73
N PRO A 236 2.92 21.95 5.97
CA PRO A 236 2.09 22.29 7.11
C PRO A 236 2.37 23.74 7.54
N VAL A 237 1.52 24.62 7.04
CA VAL A 237 1.55 26.06 7.26
C VAL A 237 0.24 26.46 7.92
N ASP A 238 0.32 27.35 8.90
CA ASP A 238 -0.88 27.97 9.45
C ASP A 238 -1.60 28.82 8.38
N THR A 239 -2.84 28.46 8.07
CA THR A 239 -3.64 29.14 7.04
C THR A 239 -4.02 30.55 7.44
N GLU A 240 -4.13 30.85 8.74
CA GLU A 240 -4.41 32.22 9.22
C GLU A 240 -3.21 33.14 8.98
N GLU A 241 -1.99 32.66 9.29
CA GLU A 241 -0.76 33.40 9.03
C GLU A 241 -0.49 33.53 7.52
N LEU A 242 -0.84 32.53 6.71
CA LEU A 242 -0.76 32.61 5.25
C LEU A 242 -1.73 33.67 4.68
N ALA A 243 -2.95 33.76 5.19
CA ALA A 243 -3.93 34.78 4.77
C ALA A 243 -3.49 36.19 5.19
N ALA A 244 -3.00 36.35 6.42
CA ALA A 244 -2.44 37.60 6.92
C ALA A 244 -1.22 38.05 6.11
N ALA A 245 -0.34 37.10 5.75
CA ALA A 245 0.80 37.34 4.89
C ALA A 245 0.40 37.82 3.49
N ALA A 246 -0.62 37.23 2.89
CA ALA A 246 -1.14 37.63 1.58
C ALA A 246 -1.73 39.05 1.61
N ALA A 247 -2.46 39.40 2.67
CA ALA A 247 -3.02 40.75 2.87
C ALA A 247 -1.93 41.82 3.07
N GLY A 248 -0.88 41.51 3.84
CA GLY A 248 0.25 42.42 4.08
C GLY A 248 1.08 42.69 2.82
N GLN A 249 1.24 41.71 1.94
CA GLN A 249 1.93 41.91 0.65
C GLN A 249 1.16 42.83 -0.30
N GLN A 250 -0.18 42.75 -0.33
CA GLN A 250 -1.01 43.64 -1.15
C GLN A 250 -0.93 45.11 -0.70
N GLN A 251 -0.92 45.38 0.61
CA GLN A 251 -0.73 46.74 1.12
C GLN A 251 0.66 47.29 0.82
N GLN A 252 1.71 46.46 0.90
CA GLN A 252 3.08 46.88 0.65
C GLN A 252 3.35 47.13 -0.86
N GLN A 253 2.66 46.41 -1.76
CA GLN A 253 2.68 46.68 -3.20
C GLN A 253 1.91 47.96 -3.57
N GLN A 254 0.75 48.22 -2.93
CA GLN A 254 0.00 49.47 -3.16
C GLN A 254 0.77 50.71 -2.68
N GLN A 255 1.48 50.62 -1.55
CA GLN A 255 2.32 51.72 -1.05
C GLN A 255 3.59 51.98 -1.90
N ARG A 256 4.16 50.94 -2.54
CA ARG A 256 5.27 51.11 -3.50
C ARG A 256 4.82 51.73 -4.82
N SER A 257 3.56 51.55 -5.22
CA SER A 257 2.99 52.16 -6.44
C SER A 257 2.69 53.66 -6.29
N THR A 258 2.63 54.19 -5.06
CA THR A 258 2.32 55.60 -4.77
C THR A 258 3.53 56.45 -4.39
N ALA A 259 4.74 55.90 -4.40
CA ALA A 259 5.95 56.68 -4.18
C ALA A 259 6.29 57.46 -5.47
N PRO A 260 6.44 58.80 -5.42
CA PRO A 260 6.77 59.57 -6.62
C PRO A 260 8.16 59.18 -7.13
N VAL A 261 8.23 58.83 -8.42
CA VAL A 261 9.49 58.72 -9.16
C VAL A 261 10.08 60.12 -9.24
N MET A 262 11.05 60.40 -8.39
CA MET A 262 11.86 61.61 -8.49
C MET A 262 12.96 61.31 -9.52
N VAL A 263 12.83 61.96 -10.69
CA VAL A 263 13.80 61.95 -11.79
C VAL A 263 15.10 62.63 -11.35
#